data_AF-A0A482V1X3-F1
#
_entry.id   AF-A0A482V1X3-F1
#
_cell.length_a   1.000
_cell.length_b   1.000
_cell.length_c   1.000
_cell.angle_alpha   90.00
_cell.angle_beta   90.00
_cell.angle_gamma   90.00
#
_symmetry.space_group_name_H-M   'P 1'
#
loop_
_entity.id
_entity.type
_entity.pdbx_description
1 polymer ?
#
loop_
_entity_poly.entity_id
_entity_poly.type
_entity_poly.pdbx_seq_one_letter_code
_entity_poly.pdbx_strand_id
1 'polypeptide(L)'
;MPRSICSETCPSGHIRNYQDQCCWVCVSCREDAYVFNDTCKSCLPGYAPNKDKTDCDKLKALVIEWLSPWALVPLIFSSFGILCTIFTTCVFIRYNRTPVIMASGRELCYVLLSGVLCCYSMSFIILAKPSVETCAVMRVGLGLCLSVCYSAIFTKTNRISRIFNRGVKSIKRPVYTSPISQVAIALGIVSIQLIGAIAWLVIERPDIREIYPYPLTAVLTCRVSTFSLIMSLIYNMILIILCTWYAFKTRKIPENFNEAKYIGFTMYSTCIVWLAFLPIYFGTNNDYKVIVDRITTV
;
A
#
# COMPACT_ATOMS: atom_id res chain seq x y z
N MET A 1 52.02 -26.93 -40.74
CA MET A 1 52.81 -25.68 -40.70
C MET A 1 52.26 -24.80 -39.58
N PRO A 2 53.08 -24.36 -38.60
CA PRO A 2 52.63 -23.41 -37.58
C PRO A 2 52.42 -22.02 -38.21
N ARG A 3 51.37 -21.30 -37.78
CA ARG A 3 51.13 -19.92 -38.20
C ARG A 3 51.98 -18.98 -37.34
N SER A 4 52.69 -18.05 -37.95
CA SER A 4 53.48 -17.01 -37.26
C SER A 4 52.57 -15.86 -36.80
N ILE A 5 51.71 -16.12 -35.82
CA ILE A 5 50.82 -15.13 -35.21
C ILE A 5 51.16 -14.97 -33.73
N CYS A 6 51.17 -13.73 -33.24
CA CYS A 6 51.47 -13.43 -31.83
C CYS A 6 50.27 -13.69 -30.91
N SER A 7 49.06 -13.32 -31.38
CA SER A 7 47.81 -13.44 -30.62
C SER A 7 46.69 -13.97 -31.52
N GLU A 8 45.83 -14.82 -30.95
CA GLU A 8 44.63 -15.30 -31.64
C GLU A 8 43.50 -14.25 -31.61
N THR A 9 42.48 -14.44 -32.46
CA THR A 9 41.25 -13.64 -32.43
C THR A 9 40.52 -13.82 -31.11
N CYS A 10 40.15 -12.72 -30.47
CA CYS A 10 39.45 -12.78 -29.20
C CYS A 10 38.06 -13.41 -29.32
N PRO A 11 37.63 -14.22 -28.32
CA PRO A 11 36.28 -14.76 -28.27
C PRO A 11 35.26 -13.63 -28.05
N SER A 12 33.98 -13.90 -28.37
CA SER A 12 32.89 -12.95 -28.15
C SER A 12 32.88 -12.41 -26.71
N GLY A 13 32.57 -11.13 -26.55
CA GLY A 13 32.56 -10.45 -25.25
C GLY A 13 33.92 -10.05 -24.68
N HIS A 14 35.00 -10.19 -25.45
CA HIS A 14 36.34 -9.75 -25.08
C HIS A 14 36.84 -8.66 -26.02
N ILE A 15 37.62 -7.73 -25.48
CA ILE A 15 38.32 -6.68 -26.23
C ILE A 15 39.81 -6.99 -26.33
N ARG A 16 40.47 -6.45 -27.35
CA ARG A 16 41.93 -6.57 -27.51
C ARG A 16 42.62 -5.50 -26.68
N ASN A 17 43.40 -5.94 -25.70
CA ASN A 17 44.32 -5.07 -24.98
C ASN A 17 45.72 -5.20 -25.58
N TYR A 18 46.12 -4.22 -26.38
CA TYR A 18 47.40 -4.22 -27.10
C TYR A 18 48.57 -4.06 -26.12
N GLN A 19 49.51 -5.01 -26.16
CA GLN A 19 50.78 -4.93 -25.44
C GLN A 19 51.89 -4.38 -26.34
N ASP A 20 51.88 -4.78 -27.61
CA ASP A 20 52.77 -4.31 -28.67
C ASP A 20 51.98 -4.09 -29.96
N GLN A 21 52.65 -3.58 -31.00
CA GLN A 21 52.05 -3.18 -32.29
C GLN A 21 51.24 -4.30 -32.99
N CYS A 22 51.58 -5.57 -32.74
CA CYS A 22 50.92 -6.77 -33.32
C CYS A 22 50.48 -7.81 -32.29
N CYS A 23 50.64 -7.55 -30.99
CA CYS A 23 50.37 -8.50 -29.90
C CYS A 23 49.35 -7.91 -28.94
N TRP A 24 48.27 -8.66 -28.67
CA TRP A 24 47.22 -8.29 -27.74
C TRP A 24 46.83 -9.44 -26.81
N VAL A 25 46.28 -9.10 -25.66
CA VAL A 25 45.63 -10.04 -24.75
C VAL A 25 44.13 -9.77 -24.74
N CYS A 26 43.32 -10.83 -24.77
CA CYS A 26 41.87 -10.71 -24.72
C CYS A 26 41.41 -10.46 -23.29
N VAL A 27 40.72 -9.34 -23.08
CA VAL A 27 40.18 -8.95 -21.77
C VAL A 27 38.66 -8.98 -21.83
N SER A 28 38.02 -9.69 -20.91
CA SER A 28 36.56 -9.77 -20.84
C SER A 28 35.95 -8.46 -20.39
N CYS A 29 34.88 -8.03 -21.04
CA CYS A 29 34.07 -6.91 -20.57
C CYS A 29 33.31 -7.30 -19.28
N ARG A 30 32.93 -6.29 -18.48
CA ARG A 30 32.04 -6.47 -17.32
C ARG A 30 30.71 -7.13 -17.70
N GLU A 31 29.99 -7.67 -16.73
CA GLU A 31 28.72 -8.37 -16.97
C GLU A 31 27.61 -7.47 -17.51
N ASP A 32 27.68 -6.15 -17.25
CA ASP A 32 26.75 -5.13 -17.70
C ASP A 32 27.17 -4.40 -18.99
N ALA A 33 28.26 -4.87 -19.62
CA ALA A 33 28.87 -4.23 -20.78
C ALA A 33 28.96 -5.18 -21.99
N TYR A 34 28.80 -4.59 -23.17
CA TYR A 34 28.94 -5.25 -24.46
C TYR A 34 30.14 -4.68 -25.23
N VAL A 35 30.63 -5.43 -26.22
CA VAL A 35 31.76 -5.04 -27.06
C VAL A 35 31.23 -4.24 -28.25
N PHE A 36 31.74 -3.02 -28.40
CA PHE A 36 31.47 -2.16 -29.55
C PHE A 36 32.77 -1.54 -30.06
N ASN A 37 33.14 -1.80 -31.30
CA ASN A 37 34.39 -1.30 -31.90
C ASN A 37 35.62 -1.51 -30.99
N ASP A 38 35.80 -2.73 -30.48
CA ASP A 38 36.93 -3.11 -29.61
C ASP A 38 37.02 -2.34 -28.29
N THR A 39 35.89 -1.75 -27.85
CA THR A 39 35.75 -1.09 -26.55
C THR A 39 34.55 -1.66 -25.80
N CYS A 40 34.65 -1.75 -24.47
CA CYS A 40 33.53 -2.15 -23.63
C CYS A 40 32.62 -0.94 -23.38
N LYS A 41 31.35 -1.05 -23.77
CA LYS A 41 30.32 -0.05 -23.49
C LYS A 41 29.23 -0.63 -22.60
N SER A 42 28.75 0.15 -21.63
CA SER A 42 27.61 -0.25 -20.81
C SER A 42 26.29 -0.13 -21.58
N CYS A 43 25.36 -1.04 -21.31
CA CYS A 43 24.00 -0.94 -21.84
C CYS A 43 23.22 0.21 -21.19
N LEU A 44 22.18 0.69 -21.88
CA LEU A 44 21.22 1.65 -21.32
C LEU A 44 20.47 1.02 -20.13
N PRO A 45 20.02 1.81 -19.13
CA PRO A 45 19.18 1.30 -18.04
C PRO A 45 17.97 0.54 -18.57
N GLY A 46 17.75 -0.67 -18.07
CA GLY A 46 16.69 -1.57 -18.55
C GLY A 46 17.11 -2.53 -19.66
N TYR A 47 18.38 -2.53 -20.04
CA TYR A 47 18.93 -3.46 -21.00
C TYR A 47 20.11 -4.23 -20.40
N ALA A 48 20.30 -5.46 -20.87
CA ALA A 48 21.39 -6.34 -20.49
C ALA A 48 22.12 -6.82 -21.76
N PRO A 49 23.44 -7.05 -21.71
CA PRO A 49 24.13 -7.60 -22.86
C PRO A 49 23.60 -9.01 -23.17
N ASN A 50 23.48 -9.32 -24.46
CA ASN A 50 23.27 -10.66 -24.99
C ASN A 50 24.35 -11.62 -24.44
N LYS A 51 24.08 -12.93 -24.40
CA LYS A 51 25.07 -14.01 -24.13
C LYS A 51 26.41 -13.81 -24.84
N ASP A 52 26.41 -13.32 -26.09
CA ASP A 52 27.62 -13.06 -26.88
C ASP A 52 28.26 -11.69 -26.61
N LYS A 53 27.61 -10.86 -25.77
CA LYS A 53 28.00 -9.48 -25.43
C LYS A 53 28.27 -8.60 -26.66
N THR A 54 27.50 -8.77 -27.73
CA THR A 54 27.59 -7.97 -28.96
C THR A 54 26.54 -6.86 -29.04
N ASP A 55 25.41 -7.05 -28.35
CA ASP A 55 24.28 -6.12 -28.34
C ASP A 55 23.56 -6.16 -26.98
N CYS A 56 22.62 -5.26 -26.77
CA CYS A 56 21.86 -5.09 -25.53
C CYS A 56 20.38 -5.48 -25.72
N ASP A 57 19.92 -6.51 -25.01
CA ASP A 57 18.54 -6.98 -24.98
C ASP A 57 17.75 -6.33 -23.84
N LYS A 58 16.45 -6.06 -24.05
CA LYS A 58 15.60 -5.46 -23.02
C LYS A 58 15.36 -6.44 -21.87
N LEU A 59 15.58 -6.00 -20.64
CA LEU A 59 15.28 -6.76 -19.42
C LEU A 59 13.78 -6.95 -19.25
N LYS A 60 13.38 -8.14 -18.79
CA LYS A 60 12.02 -8.40 -18.35
C LYS A 60 11.82 -7.77 -16.96
N ALA A 61 10.86 -6.85 -16.85
CA ALA A 61 10.55 -6.24 -15.57
C ALA A 61 10.01 -7.29 -14.58
N LEU A 62 10.64 -7.35 -13.41
CA LEU A 62 10.26 -8.18 -12.29
C LEU A 62 8.97 -7.65 -11.65
N VAL A 63 8.11 -8.58 -11.26
CA VAL A 63 6.85 -8.36 -10.56
C VAL A 63 6.79 -9.35 -9.40
N ILE A 64 6.15 -8.97 -8.29
CA ILE A 64 5.94 -9.88 -7.16
C ILE A 64 5.20 -11.13 -7.64
N GLU A 65 5.78 -12.29 -7.40
CA GLU A 65 5.13 -13.57 -7.68
C GLU A 65 4.15 -13.93 -6.56
N TRP A 66 2.96 -14.41 -6.94
CA TRP A 66 1.90 -14.78 -5.99
C TRP A 66 2.32 -15.87 -4.99
N LEU A 67 3.27 -16.72 -5.38
CA LEU A 67 3.77 -17.81 -4.55
C LEU A 67 4.95 -17.39 -3.64
N SER A 68 5.47 -16.17 -3.77
CA SER A 68 6.52 -15.69 -2.87
C SER A 68 5.97 -15.62 -1.43
N PRO A 69 6.75 -16.01 -0.40
CA PRO A 69 6.34 -15.87 1.00
C PRO A 69 5.87 -14.46 1.37
N TRP A 70 6.45 -13.44 0.73
CA TRP A 70 6.10 -12.03 0.91
C TRP A 70 4.70 -11.66 0.42
N ALA A 71 4.17 -12.36 -0.58
CA ALA A 71 2.80 -12.20 -1.06
C ALA A 71 1.84 -13.14 -0.33
N LEU A 72 2.25 -14.40 -0.12
CA LEU A 72 1.38 -15.45 0.43
C LEU A 72 0.91 -15.14 1.86
N VAL A 73 1.80 -14.66 2.74
CA VAL A 73 1.46 -14.38 4.14
C VAL A 73 0.37 -13.29 4.25
N PRO A 74 0.51 -12.10 3.63
CA PRO A 74 -0.57 -11.11 3.63
C PRO A 74 -1.88 -11.59 2.99
N LEU A 75 -1.81 -12.39 1.93
CA LEU A 75 -3.00 -12.90 1.24
C LEU A 75 -3.79 -13.89 2.09
N ILE A 76 -3.12 -14.80 2.80
CA ILE A 76 -3.77 -15.73 3.73
C ILE A 76 -4.42 -14.95 4.88
N PHE A 77 -3.69 -14.00 5.47
CA PHE A 77 -4.21 -13.17 6.55
C PHE A 77 -5.43 -12.34 6.10
N SER A 78 -5.35 -11.76 4.90
CA SER A 78 -6.46 -11.01 4.31
C SER A 78 -7.67 -11.89 4.01
N SER A 79 -7.44 -13.08 3.43
CA SER A 79 -8.51 -14.05 3.15
C SER A 79 -9.25 -14.45 4.43
N PHE A 80 -8.51 -14.75 5.51
CA PHE A 80 -9.07 -15.04 6.81
C PHE A 80 -9.86 -13.84 7.37
N GLY A 81 -9.31 -12.63 7.25
CA GLY A 81 -10.00 -11.39 7.63
C GLY A 81 -11.31 -11.16 6.89
N ILE A 82 -11.35 -11.42 5.57
CA ILE A 82 -12.56 -11.36 4.74
C ILE A 82 -13.59 -12.36 5.25
N LEU A 83 -13.21 -13.62 5.49
CA LEU A 83 -14.12 -14.66 6.00
C LEU A 83 -14.72 -14.25 7.36
N CYS A 84 -13.89 -13.78 8.29
CA CYS A 84 -14.35 -13.29 9.59
C CYS A 84 -15.30 -12.07 9.46
N THR A 85 -15.01 -11.16 8.52
CA THR A 85 -15.83 -9.98 8.29
C THR A 85 -17.18 -10.33 7.66
N ILE A 86 -17.20 -11.26 6.69
CA ILE A 86 -18.43 -11.78 6.08
C ILE A 86 -19.27 -12.49 7.15
N PHE A 87 -18.67 -13.40 7.92
CA PHE A 87 -19.35 -14.09 9.02
C PHE A 87 -19.98 -13.10 10.01
N THR A 88 -19.22 -12.10 10.45
CA THR A 88 -19.72 -11.05 11.36
C THR A 88 -20.87 -10.27 10.72
N THR A 89 -20.74 -9.92 9.43
CA THR A 89 -21.80 -9.22 8.69
C THR A 89 -23.08 -10.06 8.61
N CYS A 90 -22.98 -11.36 8.31
CA CYS A 90 -24.12 -12.28 8.29
C CYS A 90 -24.81 -12.37 9.65
N VAL A 91 -24.05 -12.45 10.75
CA VAL A 91 -24.60 -12.42 12.12
C VAL A 91 -25.32 -11.10 12.38
N PHE A 92 -24.72 -9.97 12.03
CA PHE A 92 -25.34 -8.65 12.18
C PHE A 92 -26.64 -8.50 11.38
N ILE A 93 -26.70 -9.04 10.16
CA ILE A 93 -27.92 -9.06 9.33
C ILE A 93 -28.99 -9.96 9.98
N ARG A 94 -28.63 -11.18 10.38
CA ARG A 94 -29.55 -12.18 10.95
C ARG A 94 -30.18 -11.74 12.27
N TYR A 95 -29.43 -10.99 13.08
CA TYR A 95 -29.86 -10.51 14.41
C TYR A 95 -30.11 -8.99 14.44
N ASN A 96 -30.34 -8.35 13.29
CA ASN A 96 -30.47 -6.89 13.18
C ASN A 96 -31.64 -6.28 13.99
N ARG A 97 -32.59 -7.09 14.47
CA ARG A 97 -33.71 -6.66 15.33
C ARG A 97 -33.44 -6.83 16.83
N THR A 98 -32.30 -7.39 17.22
CA THR A 98 -31.97 -7.52 18.65
C THR A 98 -31.70 -6.14 19.28
N PRO A 99 -32.11 -5.92 20.54
CA PRO A 99 -31.96 -4.61 21.19
C PRO A 99 -30.49 -4.18 21.29
N VAL A 100 -29.56 -5.15 21.38
CA VAL A 100 -28.11 -4.91 21.42
C VAL A 100 -27.64 -4.23 20.12
N ILE A 101 -27.95 -4.80 18.95
CA ILE A 101 -27.53 -4.27 17.65
C ILE A 101 -28.24 -2.94 17.35
N MET A 102 -29.52 -2.81 17.71
CA MET A 102 -30.27 -1.58 17.53
C MET A 102 -29.74 -0.41 18.37
N ALA A 103 -29.33 -0.64 19.62
CA ALA A 103 -28.80 0.39 20.50
C ALA A 103 -27.43 0.93 20.01
N SER A 104 -26.57 0.02 19.55
CA SER A 104 -25.21 0.32 19.06
C SER A 104 -25.20 1.26 17.84
N GLY A 105 -26.21 1.16 16.98
CA GLY A 105 -26.34 2.00 15.76
C GLY A 105 -26.00 1.22 14.50
N ARG A 106 -26.96 0.40 14.05
CA ARG A 106 -26.83 -0.59 12.96
C ARG A 106 -26.18 -0.04 11.70
N GLU A 107 -26.65 1.11 11.22
CA GLU A 107 -26.17 1.70 9.97
C GLU A 107 -24.67 1.99 10.01
N LEU A 108 -24.17 2.56 11.12
CA LEU A 108 -22.73 2.83 11.28
C LEU A 108 -21.91 1.55 11.41
N CYS A 109 -22.47 0.50 12.02
CA CYS A 109 -21.82 -0.81 12.07
C CYS A 109 -21.70 -1.44 10.66
N TYR A 110 -22.71 -1.30 9.80
CA TYR A 110 -22.62 -1.75 8.41
C TYR A 110 -21.60 -0.93 7.60
N VAL A 111 -21.56 0.39 7.79
CA VAL A 111 -20.53 1.24 7.18
C VAL A 111 -19.14 0.80 7.63
N LEU A 112 -18.93 0.57 8.94
CA LEU A 112 -17.66 0.08 9.46
C LEU A 112 -17.26 -1.30 8.87
N LEU A 113 -18.19 -2.26 8.86
CA LEU A 113 -17.94 -3.61 8.32
C LEU A 113 -17.60 -3.56 6.82
N SER A 114 -18.27 -2.69 6.05
CA SER A 114 -17.94 -2.48 4.64
C SER A 114 -16.52 -1.90 4.46
N GLY A 115 -16.13 -0.93 5.29
CA GLY A 115 -14.78 -0.39 5.27
C GLY A 115 -13.72 -1.45 5.60
N VAL A 116 -13.96 -2.28 6.61
CA VAL A 116 -13.06 -3.39 7.00
C VAL A 116 -12.93 -4.41 5.88
N LEU A 117 -14.04 -4.80 5.25
CA LEU A 117 -14.04 -5.71 4.10
C LEU A 117 -13.22 -5.14 2.93
N CYS A 118 -13.40 -3.85 2.63
CA CYS A 118 -12.63 -3.18 1.59
C CYS A 118 -11.14 -3.08 1.95
N CYS A 119 -10.79 -2.81 3.21
CA CYS A 119 -9.39 -2.79 3.68
C CYS A 119 -8.70 -4.14 3.44
N TYR A 120 -9.33 -5.26 3.78
CA TYR A 120 -8.76 -6.57 3.50
C TYR A 120 -8.66 -6.83 1.99
N SER A 121 -9.70 -6.48 1.24
CA SER A 121 -9.71 -6.65 -0.22
C SER A 121 -8.58 -5.85 -0.92
N MET A 122 -8.19 -4.69 -0.37
CA MET A 122 -7.08 -3.88 -0.89
C MET A 122 -5.74 -4.61 -0.88
N SER A 123 -5.52 -5.58 0.02
CA SER A 123 -4.29 -6.39 0.03
C SER A 123 -4.06 -7.12 -1.31
N PHE A 124 -5.14 -7.63 -1.93
CA PHE A 124 -5.06 -8.29 -3.22
C PHE A 124 -4.71 -7.31 -4.34
N ILE A 125 -5.28 -6.10 -4.31
CA ILE A 125 -5.02 -5.05 -5.32
C ILE A 125 -3.58 -4.56 -5.24
N ILE A 126 -3.02 -4.42 -4.03
CA ILE A 126 -1.64 -3.98 -3.81
C ILE A 126 -0.63 -5.02 -4.30
N LEU A 127 -0.95 -6.31 -4.16
CA LEU A 127 -0.08 -7.41 -4.62
C LEU A 127 -0.31 -7.80 -6.07
N ALA A 128 -1.42 -7.36 -6.68
CA ALA A 128 -1.69 -7.60 -8.09
C ALA A 128 -0.63 -6.94 -8.97
N LYS A 129 -0.42 -7.51 -10.16
CA LYS A 129 0.50 -6.95 -11.16
C LYS A 129 0.16 -5.48 -11.42
N PRO A 130 1.15 -4.56 -11.37
CA PRO A 130 0.92 -3.15 -11.66
C PRO A 130 0.35 -2.95 -13.08
N SER A 131 -0.78 -2.27 -13.13
CA SER A 131 -1.49 -1.83 -14.32
C SER A 131 -2.07 -0.45 -14.05
N VAL A 132 -2.45 0.30 -15.08
CA VAL A 132 -3.02 1.64 -14.91
C VAL A 132 -4.22 1.61 -13.96
N GLU A 133 -5.07 0.58 -14.08
CA GLU A 133 -6.26 0.38 -13.25
C GLU A 133 -5.91 0.04 -11.80
N THR A 134 -5.05 -0.96 -11.58
CA THR A 134 -4.64 -1.36 -10.22
C THR A 134 -3.90 -0.23 -9.52
N CYS A 135 -3.09 0.56 -10.23
CA CYS A 135 -2.44 1.75 -9.69
C CYS A 135 -3.45 2.84 -9.31
N ALA A 136 -4.50 3.06 -10.11
CA ALA A 136 -5.56 4.02 -9.79
C ALA A 136 -6.31 3.61 -8.51
N VAL A 137 -6.73 2.33 -8.45
CA VAL A 137 -7.45 1.78 -7.30
C VAL A 137 -6.55 1.78 -6.06
N MET A 138 -5.27 1.47 -6.17
CA MET A 138 -4.33 1.52 -5.05
C MET A 138 -4.19 2.94 -4.48
N ARG A 139 -4.06 3.97 -5.34
CA ARG A 139 -3.91 5.36 -4.91
C ARG A 139 -5.12 5.89 -4.15
N VAL A 140 -6.34 5.49 -4.54
CA VAL A 140 -7.58 5.95 -3.89
C VAL A 140 -7.97 5.04 -2.73
N GLY A 141 -7.91 3.74 -2.96
CA GLY A 141 -8.54 2.71 -2.14
C GLY A 141 -7.99 2.67 -0.72
N LEU A 142 -6.67 2.70 -0.53
CA LEU A 142 -6.07 2.60 0.81
C LEU A 142 -6.56 3.71 1.75
N GLY A 143 -6.42 4.97 1.33
CA GLY A 143 -6.84 6.11 2.14
C GLY A 143 -8.36 6.19 2.33
N LEU A 144 -9.11 5.81 1.30
CA LEU A 144 -10.58 5.84 1.34
C LEU A 144 -11.16 4.77 2.28
N CYS A 145 -10.67 3.52 2.22
CA CYS A 145 -11.17 2.43 3.06
C CYS A 145 -10.95 2.73 4.55
N LEU A 146 -9.75 3.23 4.89
CA LEU A 146 -9.44 3.69 6.25
C LEU A 146 -10.34 4.84 6.69
N SER A 147 -10.58 5.80 5.81
CA SER A 147 -11.50 6.91 6.07
C SER A 147 -12.94 6.43 6.33
N VAL A 148 -13.42 5.40 5.61
CA VAL A 148 -14.73 4.77 5.88
C VAL A 148 -14.78 4.20 7.30
N CYS A 149 -13.77 3.42 7.69
CA CYS A 149 -13.70 2.85 9.04
C CYS A 149 -13.68 3.93 10.13
N TYR A 150 -12.77 4.89 10.03
CA TYR A 150 -12.60 5.91 11.05
C TYR A 150 -13.74 6.93 11.06
N SER A 151 -14.37 7.25 9.93
CA SER A 151 -15.55 8.11 9.90
C SER A 151 -16.73 7.48 10.66
N ALA A 152 -16.93 6.16 10.52
CA ALA A 152 -17.96 5.43 11.26
C ALA A 152 -17.68 5.41 12.76
N ILE A 153 -16.44 5.09 13.16
CA ILE A 153 -16.01 5.09 14.57
C ILE A 153 -16.11 6.49 15.18
N PHE A 154 -15.64 7.51 14.48
CA PHE A 154 -15.74 8.91 14.89
C PHE A 154 -17.18 9.32 15.11
N THR A 155 -18.06 9.06 14.14
CA THR A 155 -19.48 9.43 14.22
C THR A 155 -20.16 8.72 15.39
N LYS A 156 -19.82 7.45 15.62
CA LYS A 156 -20.34 6.64 16.71
C LYS A 156 -19.88 7.16 18.08
N THR A 157 -18.59 7.41 18.25
CA THR A 157 -18.03 7.95 19.51
C THR A 157 -18.47 9.39 19.79
N ASN A 158 -18.61 10.21 18.75
CA ASN A 158 -19.18 11.56 18.84
C ASN A 158 -20.65 11.51 19.34
N ARG A 159 -21.48 10.64 18.75
CA ARG A 159 -22.87 10.41 19.20
C ARG A 159 -22.90 10.03 20.68
N ILE A 160 -22.12 9.03 21.09
CA ILE A 160 -22.02 8.58 22.48
C ILE A 160 -21.64 9.76 23.38
N SER A 161 -20.56 10.48 23.03
CA SER A 161 -20.11 11.66 23.78
C SER A 161 -21.20 12.73 23.93
N ARG A 162 -22.01 12.96 22.89
CA ARG A 162 -23.09 13.95 22.91
C ARG A 162 -24.27 13.51 23.78
N ILE A 163 -24.63 12.23 23.77
CA ILE A 163 -25.69 11.68 24.62
C ILE A 163 -25.32 11.86 26.10
N PHE A 164 -24.12 11.44 26.50
CA PHE A 164 -23.73 11.50 27.90
C PHE A 164 -23.38 12.92 28.38
N ASN A 165 -22.73 13.76 27.57
CA ASN A 165 -22.41 15.13 28.00
C ASN A 165 -23.61 16.09 27.96
N ARG A 166 -24.59 15.88 27.06
CA ARG A 166 -25.81 16.70 27.03
C ARG A 166 -26.88 16.15 27.96
N GLY A 167 -26.97 14.84 28.15
CA GLY A 167 -27.90 14.23 29.12
C GLY A 167 -27.66 14.69 30.57
N VAL A 168 -26.42 15.04 30.92
CA VAL A 168 -26.07 15.65 32.22
C VAL A 168 -26.52 17.12 32.33
N LYS A 169 -26.68 17.84 31.20
CA LYS A 169 -26.97 19.29 31.18
C LYS A 169 -28.40 19.65 30.76
N SER A 170 -29.12 18.76 30.06
CA SER A 170 -30.47 19.02 29.54
C SER A 170 -31.16 17.72 29.11
N ILE A 171 -32.48 17.64 29.34
CA ILE A 171 -33.34 16.51 28.94
C ILE A 171 -33.68 16.56 27.43
N LYS A 172 -33.40 17.68 26.73
CA LYS A 172 -33.74 17.84 25.31
C LYS A 172 -32.89 16.90 24.43
N ARG A 173 -33.55 16.15 23.53
CA ARG A 173 -32.86 15.23 22.60
C ARG A 173 -31.78 15.97 21.81
N PRO A 174 -30.52 15.48 21.78
CA PRO A 174 -29.47 16.08 20.98
C PRO A 174 -29.78 15.98 19.47
N VAL A 175 -29.55 17.08 18.72
CA VAL A 175 -29.66 17.17 17.24
C VAL A 175 -28.77 16.10 16.57
N TYR A 176 -28.96 15.68 15.31
CA TYR A 176 -28.06 14.70 14.64
C TYR A 176 -27.90 13.33 15.33
N THR A 177 -28.90 12.89 16.10
CA THR A 177 -28.89 11.54 16.71
C THR A 177 -29.64 10.53 15.85
N SER A 178 -30.30 10.96 14.76
CA SER A 178 -31.00 10.08 13.83
C SER A 178 -30.03 9.20 13.04
N PRO A 179 -30.36 7.92 12.75
CA PRO A 179 -29.52 7.04 11.92
C PRO A 179 -29.15 7.66 10.57
N ILE A 180 -30.09 8.32 9.90
CA ILE A 180 -29.86 8.97 8.59
C ILE A 180 -28.81 10.09 8.74
N SER A 181 -28.93 10.92 9.78
CA SER A 181 -27.95 11.98 10.01
C SER A 181 -26.56 11.45 10.35
N GLN A 182 -26.46 10.29 11.01
CA GLN A 182 -25.18 9.67 11.33
C GLN A 182 -24.49 9.14 10.07
N VAL A 183 -25.23 8.44 9.21
CA VAL A 183 -24.70 7.99 7.92
C VAL A 183 -24.30 9.18 7.05
N ALA A 184 -25.12 10.24 7.00
CA ALA A 184 -24.78 11.45 6.25
C ALA A 184 -23.49 12.13 6.76
N ILE A 185 -23.28 12.20 8.07
CA ILE A 185 -22.03 12.72 8.66
C ILE A 185 -20.84 11.83 8.26
N ALA A 186 -20.96 10.51 8.42
CA ALA A 186 -19.89 9.58 8.06
C ALA A 186 -19.52 9.68 6.57
N LEU A 187 -20.52 9.65 5.69
CA LEU A 187 -20.34 9.82 4.24
C LEU A 187 -19.79 11.20 3.88
N GLY A 188 -20.20 12.26 4.57
CA GLY A 188 -19.65 13.61 4.38
C GLY A 188 -18.15 13.66 4.70
N ILE A 189 -17.72 13.01 5.78
CA ILE A 189 -16.30 12.87 6.13
C ILE A 189 -15.56 12.09 5.02
N VAL A 190 -16.05 10.90 4.65
CA VAL A 190 -15.45 10.08 3.57
C VAL A 190 -15.37 10.84 2.25
N SER A 191 -16.38 11.65 1.94
CA SER A 191 -16.43 12.43 0.70
C SER A 191 -15.28 13.43 0.60
N ILE A 192 -14.81 13.99 1.71
CA ILE A 192 -13.64 14.89 1.72
C ILE A 192 -12.39 14.14 1.22
N GLN A 193 -12.16 12.92 1.74
CA GLN A 193 -11.04 12.08 1.29
C GLN A 193 -11.19 11.65 -0.17
N LEU A 194 -12.41 11.30 -0.59
CA LEU A 194 -12.72 10.89 -1.95
C LEU A 194 -12.48 12.02 -2.95
N ILE A 195 -12.99 13.22 -2.67
CA ILE A 195 -12.81 14.41 -3.52
C ILE A 195 -11.32 14.73 -3.66
N GLY A 196 -10.57 14.72 -2.56
CA GLY A 196 -9.12 14.95 -2.60
C GLY A 196 -8.38 13.90 -3.44
N ALA A 197 -8.75 12.62 -3.29
CA ALA A 197 -8.13 11.53 -4.05
C ALA A 197 -8.46 11.61 -5.55
N ILE A 198 -9.70 11.91 -5.92
CA ILE A 198 -10.12 12.09 -7.32
C ILE A 198 -9.44 13.31 -7.93
N ALA A 199 -9.42 14.45 -7.22
CA ALA A 199 -8.75 15.66 -7.68
C ALA A 199 -7.28 15.38 -8.02
N TRP A 200 -6.58 14.63 -7.16
CA TRP A 200 -5.18 14.29 -7.43
C TRP A 200 -5.02 13.31 -8.60
N LEU A 201 -5.92 12.34 -8.76
CA LEU A 201 -5.92 11.45 -9.93
C LEU A 201 -6.13 12.20 -11.25
N VAL A 202 -6.90 13.29 -11.24
CA VAL A 202 -7.12 14.13 -12.42
C VAL A 202 -5.88 14.96 -12.74
N ILE A 203 -5.23 15.53 -11.72
CA ILE A 203 -3.98 16.30 -11.86
C ILE A 203 -2.85 15.38 -12.34
N GLU A 204 -2.72 14.20 -11.75
CA GLU A 204 -1.66 13.26 -12.03
C GLU A 204 -2.24 11.88 -12.33
N ARG A 205 -2.38 11.61 -13.63
CA ARG A 205 -2.97 10.37 -14.12
C ARG A 205 -2.24 9.13 -13.56
N PRO A 206 -2.97 8.04 -13.30
CA PRO A 206 -2.37 6.77 -12.95
C PRO A 206 -1.49 6.28 -14.10
N ASP A 207 -0.27 5.89 -13.79
CA ASP A 207 0.70 5.41 -14.78
C ASP A 207 1.62 4.36 -14.14
N ILE A 208 2.15 3.49 -14.98
CA ILE A 208 3.12 2.46 -14.62
C ILE A 208 4.51 2.91 -15.07
N ARG A 209 5.54 2.62 -14.27
CA ARG A 209 6.92 2.91 -14.61
C ARG A 209 7.82 1.72 -14.30
N GLU A 210 8.84 1.53 -15.14
CA GLU A 210 9.94 0.62 -14.87
C GLU A 210 11.02 1.41 -14.12
N ILE A 211 11.49 0.88 -13.01
CA ILE A 211 12.64 1.41 -12.26
C ILE A 211 13.81 0.42 -12.36
N TYR A 212 15.03 0.95 -12.35
CA TYR A 212 16.26 0.17 -12.51
C TYR A 212 17.16 0.38 -11.29
N PRO A 213 16.88 -0.30 -10.17
CA PRO A 213 17.62 -0.09 -8.92
C PRO A 213 19.05 -0.64 -8.95
N TYR A 214 19.30 -1.69 -9.72
CA TYR A 214 20.60 -2.34 -9.88
C TYR A 214 20.89 -2.61 -11.36
N PRO A 215 22.16 -2.76 -11.75
CA PRO A 215 22.51 -3.30 -13.06
C PRO A 215 21.77 -4.62 -13.30
N LEU A 216 21.32 -4.86 -14.53
CA LEU A 216 20.63 -6.08 -14.94
C LEU A 216 19.30 -6.36 -14.22
N THR A 217 18.74 -5.38 -13.50
CA THR A 217 17.46 -5.52 -12.79
C THR A 217 16.46 -4.45 -13.23
N ALA A 218 15.28 -4.88 -13.65
CA ALA A 218 14.14 -4.00 -13.94
C ALA A 218 12.97 -4.37 -13.04
N VAL A 219 12.30 -3.40 -12.42
CA VAL A 219 11.12 -3.62 -11.56
C VAL A 219 9.97 -2.78 -12.05
N LEU A 220 8.80 -3.39 -12.24
CA LEU A 220 7.59 -2.68 -12.62
C LEU A 220 6.88 -2.15 -11.38
N THR A 221 6.57 -0.85 -11.35
CA THR A 221 5.90 -0.21 -10.21
C THR A 221 4.90 0.86 -10.64
N CYS A 222 3.97 1.22 -9.76
CA CYS A 222 3.07 2.34 -9.96
C CYS A 222 3.80 3.67 -9.76
N ARG A 223 3.60 4.64 -10.64
CA ARG A 223 4.15 5.99 -10.47
C ARG A 223 3.38 6.73 -9.39
N VAL A 224 3.68 6.59 -8.11
CA VAL A 224 2.90 7.30 -7.06
C VAL A 224 3.55 8.63 -6.69
N SER A 225 2.77 9.71 -6.63
CA SER A 225 3.24 10.97 -6.04
C SER A 225 3.26 10.87 -4.52
N THR A 226 4.46 11.05 -3.97
CA THR A 226 4.71 11.08 -2.53
C THR A 226 3.83 12.12 -1.83
N PHE A 227 3.59 13.27 -2.47
CA PHE A 227 2.76 14.33 -1.90
C PHE A 227 1.29 13.91 -1.76
N SER A 228 0.69 13.34 -2.81
CA SER A 228 -0.69 12.82 -2.76
C SER A 228 -0.88 11.81 -1.66
N LEU A 229 0.09 10.89 -1.54
CA LEU A 229 0.06 9.83 -0.55
C LEU A 229 0.19 10.41 0.86
N ILE A 230 1.13 11.32 1.09
CA ILE A 230 1.29 12.02 2.37
C ILE A 230 0.00 12.75 2.76
N MET A 231 -0.63 13.48 1.85
CA MET A 231 -1.88 14.20 2.15
C MET A 231 -3.02 13.26 2.53
N SER A 232 -3.15 12.12 1.84
CA SER A 232 -4.14 11.09 2.20
C SER A 232 -3.85 10.45 3.57
N LEU A 233 -2.57 10.21 3.89
CA LEU A 233 -2.17 9.68 5.20
C LEU A 233 -2.41 10.69 6.33
N ILE A 234 -2.12 11.98 6.11
CA ILE A 234 -2.36 13.04 7.09
C ILE A 234 -3.85 13.14 7.43
N TYR A 235 -4.72 13.10 6.42
CA TYR A 235 -6.16 13.13 6.65
C TYR A 235 -6.62 11.94 7.53
N ASN A 236 -6.14 10.74 7.23
CA ASN A 236 -6.43 9.56 8.06
C ASN A 236 -5.86 9.69 9.48
N MET A 237 -4.66 10.26 9.64
CA MET A 237 -4.07 10.53 10.95
C MET A 237 -4.92 11.49 11.78
N ILE A 238 -5.43 12.56 11.16
CA ILE A 238 -6.35 13.50 11.82
C ILE A 238 -7.61 12.77 12.29
N LEU A 239 -8.20 11.90 11.46
CA LEU A 239 -9.36 11.11 11.85
C LEU A 239 -9.05 10.17 13.03
N ILE A 240 -7.89 9.52 13.04
CA ILE A 240 -7.47 8.65 14.15
C ILE A 240 -7.33 9.46 15.44
N ILE A 241 -6.65 10.61 15.40
CA ILE A 241 -6.48 11.49 16.57
C ILE A 241 -7.84 11.93 17.11
N LEU A 242 -8.75 12.33 16.23
CA LEU A 242 -10.12 12.71 16.61
C LEU A 242 -10.87 11.54 17.23
N CYS A 243 -10.82 10.35 16.62
CA CYS A 243 -11.43 9.13 17.16
C CYS A 243 -10.88 8.80 18.56
N THR A 244 -9.55 8.86 18.75
CA THR A 244 -8.89 8.60 20.03
C THR A 244 -9.27 9.63 21.09
N TRP A 245 -9.35 10.91 20.71
CA TRP A 245 -9.81 11.97 21.62
C TRP A 245 -11.24 11.73 22.11
N TYR A 246 -12.16 11.38 21.20
CA TYR A 246 -13.54 11.05 21.58
C TYR A 246 -13.63 9.75 22.38
N ALA A 247 -12.83 8.73 22.03
CA ALA A 247 -12.77 7.47 22.77
C ALA A 247 -12.31 7.69 24.22
N PHE A 248 -11.28 8.52 24.43
CA PHE A 248 -10.82 8.93 25.75
C PHE A 248 -11.92 9.68 26.52
N LYS A 249 -12.66 10.58 25.85
CA LYS A 249 -13.76 11.31 26.48
C LYS A 249 -14.90 10.37 26.91
N THR A 250 -15.15 9.29 26.18
CA THR A 250 -16.18 8.30 26.48
C THR A 250 -15.77 7.27 27.54
N ARG A 251 -14.51 7.25 28.01
CA ARG A 251 -14.02 6.26 28.99
C ARG A 251 -14.69 6.32 30.36
N LYS A 252 -15.29 7.47 30.71
CA LYS A 252 -15.96 7.71 32.00
C LYS A 252 -17.43 7.29 32.01
N ILE A 253 -17.93 6.74 30.91
CA ILE A 253 -19.31 6.27 30.79
C ILE A 253 -19.46 4.99 31.64
N PRO A 254 -20.56 4.84 32.40
CA PRO A 254 -20.74 3.73 33.35
C PRO A 254 -20.58 2.34 32.71
N GLU A 255 -20.05 1.39 33.50
CA GLU A 255 -19.61 0.05 33.07
C GLU A 255 -20.70 -0.81 32.39
N ASN A 256 -21.97 -0.47 32.57
CA ASN A 256 -23.08 -1.14 31.87
C ASN A 256 -23.00 -1.00 30.33
N PHE A 257 -22.09 -0.16 29.80
CA PHE A 257 -21.84 0.03 28.37
C PHE A 257 -20.41 -0.38 27.95
N ASN A 258 -20.12 -1.69 28.04
CA ASN A 258 -18.81 -2.29 27.68
C ASN A 258 -18.30 -1.91 26.27
N GLU A 259 -19.17 -1.51 25.36
CA GLU A 259 -18.84 -1.06 24.00
C GLU A 259 -17.81 0.08 23.96
N ALA A 260 -17.93 1.09 24.84
CA ALA A 260 -17.01 2.23 24.83
C ALA A 260 -15.57 1.84 25.22
N LYS A 261 -15.42 0.83 26.08
CA LYS A 261 -14.13 0.27 26.49
C LYS A 261 -13.42 -0.42 25.32
N TYR A 262 -14.14 -1.24 24.56
CA TYR A 262 -13.59 -1.92 23.38
C TYR A 262 -13.21 -0.93 22.27
N ILE A 263 -14.01 0.13 22.06
CA ILE A 263 -13.65 1.19 21.11
C ILE A 263 -12.36 1.90 21.56
N GLY A 264 -12.26 2.24 22.85
CA GLY A 264 -11.04 2.84 23.42
C GLY A 264 -9.80 1.98 23.19
N PHE A 265 -9.88 0.68 23.53
CA PHE A 265 -8.79 -0.26 23.30
C PHE A 265 -8.39 -0.31 21.82
N THR A 266 -9.37 -0.44 20.91
CA THR A 266 -9.13 -0.48 19.46
C THR A 266 -8.42 0.78 18.97
N MET A 267 -8.85 1.97 19.43
CA MET A 267 -8.22 3.23 19.02
C MET A 267 -6.79 3.38 19.56
N TYR A 268 -6.53 2.97 20.80
CA TYR A 268 -5.18 3.01 21.37
C TYR A 268 -4.23 2.06 20.63
N SER A 269 -4.66 0.83 20.35
CA SER A 269 -3.89 -0.11 19.53
C SER A 269 -3.65 0.43 18.13
N THR A 270 -4.66 1.07 17.53
CA THR A 270 -4.53 1.71 16.21
C THR A 270 -3.45 2.79 16.21
N CYS A 271 -3.42 3.68 17.22
CA CYS A 271 -2.38 4.69 17.33
C CYS A 271 -0.97 4.08 17.37
N ILE A 272 -0.78 2.98 18.13
CA ILE A 272 0.52 2.30 18.20
C ILE A 272 0.93 1.74 16.83
N VAL A 273 0.01 1.07 16.13
CA VAL A 273 0.25 0.55 14.77
C VAL A 273 0.64 1.66 13.81
N TRP A 274 -0.05 2.81 13.87
CA TRP A 274 0.25 3.95 12.99
C TRP A 274 1.58 4.64 13.29
N LEU A 275 1.95 4.73 14.56
CA LEU A 275 3.27 5.25 14.97
C LEU A 275 4.41 4.35 14.47
N ALA A 276 4.21 3.03 14.43
CA ALA A 276 5.18 2.09 13.85
C ALA A 276 5.16 2.11 12.32
N PHE A 277 3.98 2.22 11.69
CA PHE A 277 3.82 2.21 10.25
C PHE A 277 4.58 3.34 9.54
N LEU A 278 4.49 4.57 10.05
CA LEU A 278 5.13 5.74 9.41
C LEU A 278 6.64 5.58 9.17
N PRO A 279 7.48 5.31 10.20
CA PRO A 279 8.92 5.16 10.00
C PRO A 279 9.26 3.93 9.14
N ILE A 280 8.53 2.82 9.31
CA ILE A 280 8.76 1.60 8.50
C ILE A 280 8.47 1.89 7.03
N TYR A 281 7.34 2.53 6.72
CA TYR A 281 6.93 2.82 5.35
C TYR A 281 7.91 3.75 4.63
N PHE A 282 8.29 4.87 5.26
CA PHE A 282 9.23 5.81 4.64
C PHE A 282 10.69 5.32 4.66
N GLY A 283 11.06 4.48 5.63
CA GLY A 283 12.37 3.83 5.68
C GLY A 283 12.54 2.76 4.60
N THR A 284 11.52 1.94 4.36
CA THR A 284 11.59 0.83 3.38
C THR A 284 11.26 1.22 1.95
N ASN A 285 10.46 2.27 1.71
CA ASN A 285 10.19 2.72 0.33
C ASN A 285 11.41 3.29 -0.39
N ASN A 286 12.39 3.79 0.36
CA ASN A 286 13.62 4.33 -0.19
C ASN A 286 14.72 3.26 -0.32
N ASP A 287 14.53 2.07 0.24
CA ASP A 287 15.50 0.99 0.19
C ASP A 287 15.14 -0.01 -0.92
N TYR A 288 15.73 0.22 -2.10
CA TYR A 288 15.53 -0.64 -3.26
C TYR A 288 16.00 -2.08 -3.04
N LYS A 289 16.89 -2.32 -2.07
CA LYS A 289 17.33 -3.67 -1.70
C LYS A 289 16.17 -4.48 -1.15
N VAL A 290 15.40 -3.87 -0.25
CA VAL A 290 14.20 -4.48 0.33
C VAL A 290 13.12 -4.71 -0.74
N ILE A 291 13.01 -3.81 -1.73
CA ILE A 291 12.08 -3.97 -2.86
C ILE A 291 12.47 -5.18 -3.71
N VAL A 292 13.75 -5.32 -4.06
CA VAL A 292 14.24 -6.41 -4.92
C VAL A 292 14.22 -7.73 -4.17
N ASP A 293 14.66 -7.79 -2.91
CA ASP A 293 14.61 -9.00 -2.08
C ASP A 293 13.18 -9.57 -1.99
N ARG A 294 12.16 -8.72 -1.85
CA ARG A 294 10.74 -9.14 -1.84
C ARG A 294 10.29 -9.82 -3.14
N ILE A 295 10.95 -9.52 -4.26
CA ILE A 295 10.57 -10.02 -5.58
C ILE A 295 11.42 -11.24 -5.96
N THR A 296 12.70 -11.28 -5.57
CA THR A 296 13.66 -12.31 -6.01
C THR A 296 13.88 -13.44 -5.00
N THR A 297 13.51 -13.28 -3.72
CA THR A 297 13.61 -14.38 -2.75
C THR A 297 12.45 -15.36 -2.93
N VAL A 298 12.79 -16.53 -3.50
CA VAL A 298 11.99 -17.76 -3.49
C VAL A 298 12.55 -18.68 -2.42
#